data_AF-A0A6C2U4P9-F1
#
_entry.id   AF-A0A6C2U4P9-F1
#
_cell.length_a   1.000
_cell.length_b   1.000
_cell.length_c   1.000
_cell.angle_alpha   90.00
_cell.angle_beta   90.00
_cell.angle_gamma   90.00
#
_symmetry.space_group_name_H-M   'P 1'
#
loop_
_entity.id
_entity.type
_entity.pdbx_description
1 polymer ?
#
loop_
_entity_poly.entity_id
_entity_poly.type
_entity_poly.pdbx_seq_one_letter_code
_entity_poly.pdbx_strand_id
1 'polypeptide(L)'
;MITNRVYKGVGAVLLAVCMSATAQMSFDDAEGDHLWTNSANWNTAIPGSTDDAVQTATDGTTLILDSTASVATFNNGNNSTSTFNIVSGGNLTTSGRFDIGNSGSAGVLNVDGGSLSAGGDLQLGRYGSRTGLVNLNSGSITANGQTQLGGWNSGIGQLTINGGIYTANDRFRVGVTGAGMLTMNGGTLNMTGTWGTGNMEIGNGAGDGLLVLNGGTISVNMLTMDSDGAGSARLEVNGGLLDIQNQWGESFNIANGDAEFFVGEGIVTRAGNTISGFTNAVENGYITWDSASTTMQTENWDVSYTNGTGSILFVDYNDANAGKTTMWAAIPEPTALGLIGFVGGSLLWIRRIFTL
;
A
#
# COMPACT_ATOMS: atom_id res chain seq x y z
N MET A 1 -0.67 -43.69 73.34
CA MET A 1 -1.42 -44.28 72.22
C MET A 1 -1.21 -43.33 71.02
N ILE A 2 -0.22 -43.61 70.18
CA ILE A 2 0.21 -42.74 69.08
C ILE A 2 -0.46 -43.26 67.81
N THR A 3 -1.31 -42.44 67.19
CA THR A 3 -2.05 -42.75 65.97
C THR A 3 -1.21 -42.41 64.74
N ASN A 4 -0.77 -43.45 64.02
CA ASN A 4 -0.16 -43.32 62.70
C ASN A 4 -1.22 -42.94 61.65
N ARG A 5 -1.10 -41.75 61.04
CA ARG A 5 -1.83 -41.38 59.82
C ARG A 5 -0.97 -41.73 58.60
N VAL A 6 -1.44 -42.69 57.81
CA VAL A 6 -0.90 -43.02 56.49
C VAL A 6 -1.43 -42.00 55.49
N TYR A 7 -0.55 -41.15 54.94
CA TYR A 7 -0.88 -40.29 53.80
C TYR A 7 -0.77 -41.10 52.51
N LYS A 8 -1.89 -41.31 51.82
CA LYS A 8 -1.92 -41.87 50.47
C LYS A 8 -1.41 -40.80 49.49
N GLY A 9 -0.25 -41.05 48.89
CA GLY A 9 0.31 -40.21 47.83
C GLY A 9 -0.59 -40.24 46.60
N VAL A 10 -1.10 -39.07 46.20
CA VAL A 10 -1.76 -38.86 44.92
C VAL A 10 -0.65 -38.71 43.89
N GLY A 11 -0.51 -39.69 42.99
CA GLY A 11 0.43 -39.62 41.88
C GLY A 11 -0.01 -38.53 40.89
N ALA A 12 0.82 -37.50 40.73
CA ALA A 12 0.63 -36.51 39.69
C ALA A 12 0.94 -37.14 38.32
N VAL A 13 -0.10 -37.31 37.49
CA VAL A 13 0.07 -37.68 36.09
C VAL A 13 0.48 -36.42 35.34
N LEU A 14 1.75 -36.34 34.95
CA LEU A 14 2.28 -35.27 34.12
C LEU A 14 1.85 -35.56 32.66
N LEU A 15 0.79 -34.91 32.20
CA LEU A 15 0.41 -34.90 30.78
C LEU A 15 1.43 -34.06 30.02
N ALA A 16 2.41 -34.69 29.37
CA ALA A 16 3.28 -34.03 28.41
C ALA A 16 2.47 -33.78 27.13
N VAL A 17 2.00 -32.55 26.95
CA VAL A 17 1.41 -32.12 25.68
C VAL A 17 2.58 -31.89 24.72
N CYS A 18 2.89 -32.89 23.90
CA CYS A 18 3.81 -32.70 22.77
C CYS A 18 3.13 -31.76 21.76
N MET A 19 3.58 -30.51 21.72
CA MET A 19 3.28 -29.62 20.61
C MET A 19 4.02 -30.19 19.39
N SER A 20 3.30 -30.86 18.50
CA SER A 20 3.82 -31.22 17.19
C SER A 20 4.08 -29.92 16.42
N ALA A 21 5.34 -29.63 16.12
CA ALA A 21 5.65 -28.65 15.10
C ALA A 21 5.03 -29.15 13.79
N THR A 22 4.15 -28.34 13.19
CA THR A 22 3.62 -28.61 11.85
C THR A 22 4.79 -28.62 10.87
N ALA A 23 4.96 -29.72 10.14
CA ALA A 23 6.00 -29.81 9.13
C ALA A 23 5.70 -28.82 8.01
N GLN A 24 6.71 -28.06 7.58
CA GLN A 24 6.60 -27.12 6.47
C GLN A 24 6.59 -27.89 5.13
N MET A 25 5.63 -27.56 4.27
CA MET A 25 5.45 -28.17 2.96
C MET A 25 6.20 -27.35 1.93
N SER A 26 7.16 -27.97 1.24
CA SER A 26 8.09 -27.27 0.35
C SER A 26 7.79 -27.57 -1.09
N PHE A 27 7.59 -26.53 -1.90
CA PHE A 27 7.57 -26.63 -3.35
C PHE A 27 9.01 -26.64 -3.86
N ASP A 28 9.40 -27.75 -4.47
CA ASP A 28 10.73 -28.00 -5.04
C ASP A 28 10.71 -28.24 -6.55
N ASP A 29 9.52 -28.30 -7.17
CA ASP A 29 9.32 -28.40 -8.62
C ASP A 29 10.03 -29.61 -9.25
N ALA A 30 10.07 -30.74 -8.56
CA ALA A 30 10.83 -31.91 -9.00
C ALA A 30 10.40 -32.47 -10.38
N GLU A 31 9.13 -32.31 -10.79
CA GLU A 31 8.67 -32.73 -12.13
C GLU A 31 8.73 -31.61 -13.18
N GLY A 32 8.91 -30.36 -12.76
CA GLY A 32 9.10 -29.21 -13.66
C GLY A 32 7.86 -28.77 -14.44
N ASP A 33 6.66 -29.25 -14.09
CA ASP A 33 5.41 -28.76 -14.68
C ASP A 33 4.90 -27.46 -14.01
N HIS A 34 5.54 -27.05 -12.91
CA HIS A 34 5.28 -25.82 -12.16
C HIS A 34 3.90 -25.73 -11.48
N LEU A 35 3.09 -26.77 -11.54
CA LEU A 35 1.70 -26.71 -11.06
C LEU A 35 1.61 -26.94 -9.54
N TRP A 36 0.84 -26.10 -8.85
CA TRP A 36 0.49 -26.28 -7.44
C TRP A 36 -0.19 -27.64 -7.19
N THR A 37 -1.05 -28.05 -8.11
CA THR A 37 -1.92 -29.23 -7.99
C THR A 37 -1.20 -30.55 -8.22
N ASN A 38 0.05 -30.52 -8.71
CA ASN A 38 0.84 -31.73 -8.85
C ASN A 38 1.58 -32.04 -7.54
N SER A 39 1.16 -33.11 -6.85
CA SER A 39 1.78 -33.55 -5.60
C SER A 39 3.28 -33.88 -5.73
N ALA A 40 3.75 -34.21 -6.94
CA ALA A 40 5.15 -34.55 -7.17
C ALA A 40 6.10 -33.33 -7.14
N ASN A 41 5.57 -32.11 -7.26
CA ASN A 41 6.35 -30.87 -7.08
C ASN A 41 6.49 -30.44 -5.61
N TRP A 42 5.89 -31.19 -4.70
CA TRP A 42 5.95 -30.94 -3.27
C TRP A 42 6.73 -32.05 -2.59
N ASN A 43 7.59 -31.68 -1.64
CA ASN A 43 8.44 -32.62 -0.92
C ASN A 43 7.69 -33.73 -0.15
N THR A 44 6.39 -33.52 0.13
CA THR A 44 5.57 -34.40 0.96
C THR A 44 4.20 -34.67 0.33
N ALA A 45 3.39 -33.62 0.17
CA ALA A 45 2.07 -33.66 -0.44
C ALA A 45 1.65 -32.22 -0.82
N ILE A 46 0.50 -32.08 -1.49
CA ILE A 46 -0.11 -30.78 -1.75
C ILE A 46 -0.52 -30.16 -0.40
N PRO A 47 -0.10 -28.93 -0.07
CA PRO A 47 -0.45 -28.29 1.19
C PRO A 47 -1.96 -28.02 1.32
N GLY A 48 -2.50 -28.24 2.51
CA GLY A 48 -3.87 -27.89 2.92
C GLY A 48 -3.93 -26.74 3.92
N SER A 49 -5.14 -26.41 4.39
CA SER A 49 -5.43 -25.19 5.18
C SER A 49 -4.71 -25.07 6.52
N THR A 50 -4.17 -26.17 7.04
CA THR A 50 -3.40 -26.23 8.29
C THR A 50 -1.90 -26.19 8.08
N ASP A 51 -1.44 -26.26 6.83
CA ASP A 51 -0.04 -26.46 6.50
C ASP A 51 0.64 -25.13 6.19
N ASP A 52 1.88 -24.98 6.63
CA ASP A 52 2.74 -23.88 6.22
C ASP A 52 3.41 -24.27 4.91
N ALA A 53 3.17 -23.51 3.85
CA ALA A 53 3.72 -23.77 2.52
C ALA A 53 4.83 -22.78 2.17
N VAL A 54 5.90 -23.28 1.55
CA VAL A 54 7.03 -22.46 1.12
C VAL A 54 7.51 -22.83 -0.27
N GLN A 55 8.04 -21.86 -0.98
CA GLN A 55 8.72 -22.08 -2.26
C GLN A 55 10.22 -22.04 -2.05
N THR A 56 10.88 -23.19 -2.19
CA THR A 56 12.33 -23.36 -2.01
C THR A 56 13.09 -23.72 -3.28
N ALA A 57 12.36 -23.96 -4.38
CA ALA A 57 12.95 -24.29 -5.66
C ALA A 57 13.97 -23.22 -6.10
N THR A 58 15.13 -23.67 -6.57
CA THR A 58 16.27 -22.80 -6.92
C THR A 58 16.10 -22.17 -8.30
N ASP A 59 17.00 -21.26 -8.66
CA ASP A 59 17.13 -20.74 -10.04
C ASP A 59 15.90 -20.02 -10.64
N GLY A 60 15.07 -19.37 -9.81
CA GLY A 60 13.97 -18.56 -10.31
C GLY A 60 12.74 -19.38 -10.70
N THR A 61 12.64 -20.63 -10.24
CA THR A 61 11.52 -21.52 -10.53
C THR A 61 10.18 -20.82 -10.31
N THR A 62 9.25 -21.13 -11.22
CA THR A 62 7.88 -20.65 -11.19
C THR A 62 6.98 -21.69 -10.52
N LEU A 63 6.08 -21.22 -9.67
CA LEU A 63 4.92 -21.95 -9.17
C LEU A 63 3.67 -21.33 -9.79
N ILE A 64 2.74 -22.15 -10.26
CA ILE A 64 1.50 -21.73 -10.90
C ILE A 64 0.33 -22.28 -10.09
N LEU A 65 -0.53 -21.37 -9.65
CA LEU A 65 -1.83 -21.71 -9.07
C LEU A 65 -2.93 -21.38 -10.08
N ASP A 66 -3.56 -22.43 -10.61
CA ASP A 66 -4.66 -22.40 -11.58
C ASP A 66 -5.98 -22.95 -11.00
N SER A 67 -5.98 -23.31 -9.72
CA SER A 67 -7.14 -23.81 -8.98
C SER A 67 -7.29 -23.14 -7.61
N THR A 68 -8.37 -23.46 -6.89
CA THR A 68 -8.51 -23.04 -5.50
C THR A 68 -7.57 -23.84 -4.59
N ALA A 69 -6.87 -23.15 -3.70
CA ALA A 69 -6.05 -23.73 -2.65
C ALA A 69 -6.17 -22.92 -1.35
N SER A 70 -5.85 -23.56 -0.23
CA SER A 70 -5.82 -22.91 1.08
C SER A 70 -4.66 -23.42 1.91
N VAL A 71 -3.94 -22.54 2.58
CA VAL A 71 -2.81 -22.88 3.46
C VAL A 71 -2.88 -22.09 4.77
N ALA A 72 -2.11 -22.50 5.79
CA ALA A 72 -2.00 -21.74 7.02
C ALA A 72 -1.19 -20.46 6.76
N THR A 73 0.04 -20.61 6.28
CA THR A 73 0.90 -19.50 5.84
C THR A 73 1.55 -19.84 4.52
N PHE A 74 2.00 -18.81 3.80
CA PHE A 74 2.77 -18.99 2.56
C PHE A 74 4.00 -18.09 2.56
N ASN A 75 5.16 -18.62 2.20
CA ASN A 75 6.38 -17.85 2.00
C ASN A 75 6.99 -18.13 0.62
N ASN A 76 6.90 -17.12 -0.25
CA ASN A 76 7.52 -17.10 -1.56
C ASN A 76 8.93 -16.50 -1.48
N GLY A 77 9.91 -17.13 -2.11
CA GLY A 77 11.32 -16.71 -2.07
C GLY A 77 12.02 -17.18 -0.80
N ASN A 78 11.80 -18.45 -0.40
CA ASN A 78 12.39 -19.03 0.80
C ASN A 78 13.78 -19.61 0.52
N ASN A 79 14.80 -18.83 0.86
CA ASN A 79 16.23 -19.04 0.63
C ASN A 79 16.61 -19.28 -0.84
N SER A 80 15.74 -18.86 -1.74
CA SER A 80 15.86 -19.00 -3.19
C SER A 80 15.17 -17.81 -3.86
N THR A 81 15.58 -17.47 -5.08
CA THR A 81 14.80 -16.55 -5.91
C THR A 81 13.68 -17.35 -6.57
N SER A 82 12.43 -16.91 -6.43
CA SER A 82 11.29 -17.67 -6.97
C SER A 82 10.15 -16.79 -7.42
N THR A 83 9.36 -17.32 -8.35
CA THR A 83 8.16 -16.67 -8.90
C THR A 83 6.93 -17.48 -8.56
N PHE A 84 5.86 -16.83 -8.12
CA PHE A 84 4.56 -17.43 -7.89
C PHE A 84 3.50 -16.70 -8.71
N ASN A 85 2.80 -17.43 -9.57
CA ASN A 85 1.77 -16.91 -10.45
C ASN A 85 0.40 -17.44 -10.01
N ILE A 86 -0.51 -16.53 -9.70
CA ILE A 86 -1.94 -16.84 -9.51
C ILE A 86 -2.65 -16.44 -10.79
N VAL A 87 -2.99 -17.42 -11.62
CA VAL A 87 -3.62 -17.20 -12.92
C VAL A 87 -5.14 -17.30 -12.82
N SER A 88 -5.86 -17.02 -13.92
CA SER A 88 -7.31 -17.21 -13.98
C SER A 88 -7.72 -18.63 -13.55
N GLY A 89 -8.69 -18.73 -12.64
CA GLY A 89 -9.08 -19.98 -11.97
C GLY A 89 -8.35 -20.26 -10.65
N GLY A 90 -7.16 -19.68 -10.49
CA GLY A 90 -6.36 -19.74 -9.27
C GLY A 90 -6.94 -18.88 -8.14
N ASN A 91 -7.15 -19.47 -6.97
CA ASN A 91 -7.62 -18.74 -5.78
C ASN A 91 -6.90 -19.25 -4.54
N LEU A 92 -5.99 -18.44 -3.98
CA LEU A 92 -5.29 -18.81 -2.75
C LEU A 92 -5.90 -18.10 -1.55
N THR A 93 -6.18 -18.85 -0.49
CA THR A 93 -6.50 -18.30 0.83
C THR A 93 -5.45 -18.72 1.84
N THR A 94 -4.86 -17.77 2.56
CA THR A 94 -4.06 -18.09 3.76
C THR A 94 -4.85 -17.73 5.00
N SER A 95 -4.80 -18.56 6.06
CA SER A 95 -5.41 -18.18 7.35
C SER A 95 -4.53 -17.20 8.14
N GLY A 96 -3.22 -17.27 7.94
CA GLY A 96 -2.21 -16.39 8.52
C GLY A 96 -1.49 -15.56 7.45
N ARG A 97 -0.20 -15.34 7.68
CA ARG A 97 0.64 -14.44 6.89
C ARG A 97 0.90 -14.97 5.48
N PHE A 98 1.04 -14.03 4.56
CA PHE A 98 1.61 -14.24 3.23
C PHE A 98 2.88 -13.40 3.08
N ASP A 99 4.02 -14.07 2.90
CA ASP A 99 5.35 -13.47 2.82
C ASP A 99 5.91 -13.57 1.40
N ILE A 100 6.49 -12.48 0.89
CA ILE A 100 7.17 -12.45 -0.41
C ILE A 100 8.58 -11.90 -0.24
N GLY A 101 9.58 -12.69 -0.62
CA GLY A 101 10.98 -12.34 -0.50
C GLY A 101 11.38 -12.12 0.96
N ASN A 102 10.93 -12.99 1.86
CA ASN A 102 11.12 -12.79 3.30
C ASN A 102 12.10 -13.76 3.94
N SER A 103 12.79 -14.61 3.18
CA SER A 103 13.78 -15.56 3.69
C SER A 103 14.97 -15.64 2.75
N GLY A 104 16.05 -14.91 3.01
CA GLY A 104 17.34 -15.08 2.34
C GLY A 104 17.47 -14.67 0.86
N SER A 105 16.39 -14.39 0.13
CA SER A 105 16.42 -14.08 -1.31
C SER A 105 15.20 -13.26 -1.77
N ALA A 106 15.05 -13.05 -3.08
CA ALA A 106 13.94 -12.32 -3.67
C ALA A 106 12.73 -13.23 -3.95
N GLY A 107 11.52 -12.71 -3.79
CA GLY A 107 10.28 -13.38 -4.20
C GLY A 107 9.48 -12.51 -5.13
N VAL A 108 8.85 -13.11 -6.15
CA VAL A 108 7.97 -12.42 -7.09
C VAL A 108 6.59 -13.07 -7.05
N LEU A 109 5.53 -12.29 -6.81
CA LEU A 109 4.14 -12.72 -6.97
C LEU A 109 3.53 -11.98 -8.17
N ASN A 110 2.92 -12.72 -9.09
CA ASN A 110 2.07 -12.16 -10.14
C ASN A 110 0.63 -12.64 -9.94
N VAL A 111 -0.33 -11.73 -10.01
CA VAL A 111 -1.77 -12.04 -10.00
C VAL A 111 -2.36 -11.61 -11.35
N ASP A 112 -2.69 -12.62 -12.15
CA ASP A 112 -3.10 -12.54 -13.55
C ASP A 112 -4.51 -13.14 -13.75
N GLY A 113 -5.47 -12.60 -13.00
CA GLY A 113 -6.90 -12.89 -13.15
C GLY A 113 -7.50 -13.80 -12.08
N GLY A 114 -6.68 -14.41 -11.24
CA GLY A 114 -7.12 -15.15 -10.05
C GLY A 114 -7.28 -14.26 -8.81
N SER A 115 -7.26 -14.87 -7.62
CA SER A 115 -7.34 -14.12 -6.36
C SER A 115 -6.38 -14.62 -5.27
N LEU A 116 -5.91 -13.67 -4.46
CA LEU A 116 -5.22 -13.92 -3.19
C LEU A 116 -6.02 -13.31 -2.04
N SER A 117 -6.32 -14.10 -1.01
CA SER A 117 -6.85 -13.62 0.27
C SER A 117 -5.88 -13.99 1.39
N ALA A 118 -5.14 -13.00 1.88
CA ALA A 118 -4.27 -13.16 3.03
C ALA A 118 -5.06 -12.90 4.32
N GLY A 119 -5.23 -13.93 5.15
CA GLY A 119 -5.95 -13.84 6.43
C GLY A 119 -5.22 -13.02 7.48
N GLY A 120 -3.88 -12.98 7.42
CA GLY A 120 -3.02 -12.13 8.23
C GLY A 120 -2.32 -11.04 7.41
N ASP A 121 -1.11 -10.67 7.83
CA ASP A 121 -0.30 -9.67 7.13
C ASP A 121 0.11 -10.13 5.72
N LEU A 122 0.22 -9.18 4.80
CA LEU A 122 0.93 -9.32 3.53
C LEU A 122 2.24 -8.53 3.61
N GLN A 123 3.39 -9.22 3.55
CA GLN A 123 4.70 -8.60 3.77
C GLN A 123 5.63 -8.81 2.57
N LEU A 124 6.20 -7.71 2.07
CA LEU A 124 7.12 -7.72 0.93
C LEU A 124 8.49 -7.22 1.39
N GLY A 125 9.50 -8.08 1.29
CA GLY A 125 10.88 -7.73 1.60
C GLY A 125 11.05 -7.19 3.02
N ARG A 126 10.70 -7.99 4.04
CA ARG A 126 10.67 -7.51 5.43
C ARG A 126 12.03 -7.50 6.15
N TYR A 127 13.02 -8.30 5.72
CA TYR A 127 14.29 -8.47 6.43
C TYR A 127 15.53 -8.18 5.57
N GLY A 128 16.55 -7.55 6.17
CA GLY A 128 17.90 -7.46 5.60
C GLY A 128 17.93 -6.85 4.20
N SER A 129 18.62 -7.49 3.26
CA SER A 129 18.72 -7.07 1.85
C SER A 129 17.72 -7.80 0.94
N ARG A 130 16.63 -8.34 1.49
CA ARG A 130 15.69 -9.18 0.76
C ARG A 130 14.68 -8.32 -0.01
N THR A 131 14.18 -8.85 -1.13
CA THR A 131 13.29 -8.11 -2.04
C THR A 131 11.99 -8.86 -2.29
N GLY A 132 10.86 -8.26 -1.93
CA GLY A 132 9.55 -8.78 -2.28
C GLY A 132 8.93 -7.95 -3.40
N LEU A 133 8.57 -8.59 -4.51
CA LEU A 133 7.95 -7.95 -5.67
C LEU A 133 6.55 -8.52 -5.88
N VAL A 134 5.55 -7.66 -6.04
CA VAL A 134 4.18 -8.05 -6.36
C VAL A 134 3.69 -7.27 -7.57
N ASN A 135 3.12 -7.98 -8.54
CA ASN A 135 2.40 -7.40 -9.67
C ASN A 135 0.94 -7.85 -9.63
N LEU A 136 0.02 -6.91 -9.46
CA LEU A 136 -1.41 -7.13 -9.65
C LEU A 136 -1.80 -6.64 -11.05
N ASN A 137 -1.85 -7.55 -12.01
CA ASN A 137 -2.17 -7.24 -13.40
C ASN A 137 -3.68 -7.27 -13.65
N SER A 138 -4.36 -8.25 -13.05
CA SER A 138 -5.83 -8.37 -13.03
C SER A 138 -6.26 -9.30 -11.88
N GLY A 139 -7.55 -9.47 -11.65
CA GLY A 139 -8.05 -10.26 -10.51
C GLY A 139 -8.06 -9.45 -9.20
N SER A 140 -7.76 -10.10 -8.07
CA SER A 140 -7.82 -9.43 -6.78
C SER A 140 -6.79 -9.88 -5.74
N ILE A 141 -6.42 -8.95 -4.87
CA ILE A 141 -5.69 -9.23 -3.63
C ILE A 141 -6.50 -8.64 -2.47
N THR A 142 -6.72 -9.42 -1.42
CA THR A 142 -7.30 -8.96 -0.15
C THR A 142 -6.31 -9.25 0.97
N ALA A 143 -5.85 -8.20 1.65
CA ALA A 143 -5.04 -8.32 2.85
C ALA A 143 -5.91 -7.98 4.07
N ASN A 144 -6.15 -8.99 4.93
CA ASN A 144 -6.95 -8.82 6.14
C ASN A 144 -6.14 -8.30 7.33
N GLY A 145 -4.83 -8.57 7.36
CA GLY A 145 -3.88 -7.88 8.22
C GLY A 145 -3.16 -6.74 7.50
N GLN A 146 -2.02 -6.31 8.04
CA GLN A 146 -1.29 -5.18 7.50
C GLN A 146 -0.64 -5.52 6.15
N THR A 147 -0.65 -4.58 5.22
CA THR A 147 0.21 -4.62 4.04
C THR A 147 1.48 -3.81 4.34
N GLN A 148 2.65 -4.41 4.17
CA GLN A 148 3.93 -3.76 4.43
C GLN A 148 4.88 -3.92 3.23
N LEU A 149 5.25 -2.80 2.61
CA LEU A 149 6.26 -2.73 1.55
C LEU A 149 7.54 -2.17 2.18
N GLY A 150 8.60 -2.98 2.31
CA GLY A 150 9.81 -2.57 3.01
C GLY A 150 9.54 -2.40 4.52
N GLY A 151 9.22 -3.51 5.19
CA GLY A 151 8.69 -3.54 6.56
C GLY A 151 9.65 -3.07 7.67
N TRP A 152 9.55 -3.68 8.86
CA TRP A 152 10.27 -3.26 10.08
C TRP A 152 11.79 -3.52 10.10
N ASN A 153 12.37 -3.88 8.97
CA ASN A 153 13.82 -3.95 8.79
C ASN A 153 14.15 -3.49 7.37
N SER A 154 15.44 -3.38 7.06
CA SER A 154 16.00 -2.74 5.86
C SER A 154 15.69 -3.38 4.49
N GLY A 155 14.69 -4.26 4.37
CA GLY A 155 14.39 -4.93 3.11
C GLY A 155 13.67 -4.03 2.09
N ILE A 156 13.44 -4.55 0.89
CA ILE A 156 12.83 -3.80 -0.22
C ILE A 156 11.51 -4.45 -0.59
N GLY A 157 10.40 -3.72 -0.46
CA GLY A 157 9.09 -4.17 -0.92
C GLY A 157 8.59 -3.31 -2.08
N GLN A 158 8.17 -3.95 -3.16
CA GLN A 158 7.60 -3.26 -4.31
C GLN A 158 6.28 -3.89 -4.72
N LEU A 159 5.24 -3.07 -4.83
CA LEU A 159 3.94 -3.47 -5.32
C LEU A 159 3.57 -2.60 -6.53
N THR A 160 3.30 -3.26 -7.65
CA THR A 160 2.76 -2.64 -8.85
C THR A 160 1.33 -3.09 -9.07
N ILE A 161 0.40 -2.15 -9.20
CA ILE A 161 -1.00 -2.40 -9.54
C ILE A 161 -1.24 -1.87 -10.96
N ASN A 162 -1.32 -2.77 -11.93
CA ASN A 162 -1.63 -2.45 -13.33
C ASN A 162 -3.15 -2.49 -13.59
N GLY A 163 -3.88 -3.29 -12.82
CA GLY A 163 -5.33 -3.46 -12.91
C GLY A 163 -5.88 -4.20 -11.70
N GLY A 164 -7.13 -4.69 -11.79
CA GLY A 164 -7.75 -5.47 -10.71
C GLY A 164 -8.13 -4.64 -9.47
N ILE A 165 -8.36 -5.36 -8.36
CA ILE A 165 -8.79 -4.78 -7.09
C ILE A 165 -7.86 -5.25 -5.96
N TYR A 166 -7.19 -4.31 -5.32
CA TYR A 166 -6.51 -4.53 -4.05
C TYR A 166 -7.38 -3.99 -2.91
N THR A 167 -7.71 -4.84 -1.93
CA THR A 167 -8.42 -4.43 -0.72
C THR A 167 -7.50 -4.60 0.48
N ALA A 168 -7.20 -3.51 1.18
CA ALA A 168 -6.48 -3.55 2.46
C ALA A 168 -7.46 -3.26 3.59
N ASN A 169 -7.66 -4.23 4.49
CA ASN A 169 -8.59 -4.10 5.61
C ASN A 169 -7.93 -3.61 6.91
N ASP A 170 -6.60 -3.52 6.93
CA ASP A 170 -5.79 -2.90 8.00
C ASP A 170 -4.84 -1.86 7.37
N ARG A 171 -3.80 -1.44 8.10
CA ARG A 171 -2.81 -0.47 7.63
C ARG A 171 -2.09 -0.95 6.38
N PHE A 172 -1.89 -0.02 5.47
CA PHE A 172 -1.03 -0.18 4.30
C PHE A 172 0.17 0.77 4.46
N ARG A 173 1.36 0.19 4.54
CA ARG A 173 2.60 0.90 4.82
C ARG A 173 3.56 0.79 3.66
N VAL A 174 4.07 1.93 3.22
CA VAL A 174 5.03 2.07 2.13
C VAL A 174 6.29 2.68 2.70
N GLY A 175 7.30 1.86 2.97
CA GLY A 175 8.56 2.28 3.58
C GLY A 175 8.39 2.56 5.07
N VAL A 176 8.77 1.59 5.91
CA VAL A 176 8.74 1.74 7.38
C VAL A 176 10.16 1.80 7.92
N THR A 177 10.94 0.75 7.70
CA THR A 177 12.38 0.73 8.02
C THR A 177 13.18 0.35 6.78
N GLY A 178 12.58 -0.48 5.92
CA GLY A 178 13.08 -0.75 4.58
C GLY A 178 12.51 0.23 3.55
N ALA A 179 12.99 0.10 2.32
CA ALA A 179 12.47 0.86 1.19
C ALA A 179 11.17 0.22 0.69
N GLY A 180 10.10 1.02 0.62
CA GLY A 180 8.81 0.60 0.10
C GLY A 180 8.43 1.40 -1.14
N MET A 181 7.95 0.72 -2.17
CA MET A 181 7.45 1.37 -3.38
C MET A 181 6.08 0.81 -3.78
N LEU A 182 5.10 1.70 -3.91
CA LEU A 182 3.81 1.42 -4.53
C LEU A 182 3.72 2.17 -5.86
N THR A 183 3.54 1.45 -6.96
CA THR A 183 3.23 2.03 -8.28
C THR A 183 1.84 1.60 -8.71
N MET A 184 0.97 2.55 -9.04
CA MET A 184 -0.39 2.29 -9.49
C MET A 184 -0.59 2.86 -10.89
N ASN A 185 -0.69 1.97 -11.88
CA ASN A 185 -0.92 2.30 -13.29
C ASN A 185 -2.40 2.20 -13.68
N GLY A 186 -3.21 1.52 -12.87
CA GLY A 186 -4.64 1.32 -13.08
C GLY A 186 -5.29 0.58 -11.90
N GLY A 187 -6.54 0.13 -12.09
CA GLY A 187 -7.28 -0.65 -11.08
C GLY A 187 -7.77 0.17 -9.88
N THR A 188 -8.05 -0.53 -8.78
CA THR A 188 -8.53 0.07 -7.53
C THR A 188 -7.72 -0.43 -6.33
N LEU A 189 -7.21 0.48 -5.51
CA LEU A 189 -6.73 0.21 -4.16
C LEU A 189 -7.74 0.77 -3.16
N ASN A 190 -8.48 -0.12 -2.49
CA ASN A 190 -9.51 0.24 -1.55
C ASN A 190 -9.08 -0.02 -0.10
N MET A 191 -9.09 1.03 0.70
CA MET A 191 -8.71 1.01 2.12
C MET A 191 -9.79 1.68 2.98
N THR A 192 -11.02 1.77 2.47
CA THR A 192 -12.14 2.44 3.14
C THR A 192 -12.83 1.57 4.20
N GLY A 193 -12.61 0.25 4.16
CA GLY A 193 -13.13 -0.71 5.14
C GLY A 193 -12.33 -0.79 6.45
N THR A 194 -11.17 -0.13 6.52
CA THR A 194 -10.26 -0.20 7.66
C THR A 194 -10.73 0.66 8.83
N TRP A 195 -10.72 0.08 10.03
CA TRP A 195 -11.00 0.76 11.30
C TRP A 195 -9.69 1.14 12.00
N GLY A 196 -9.46 2.43 12.26
CA GLY A 196 -8.31 2.90 13.05
C GLY A 196 -7.61 4.14 12.47
N THR A 197 -6.57 4.60 13.17
CA THR A 197 -5.68 5.69 12.71
C THR A 197 -4.60 5.15 11.76
N GLY A 198 -4.39 5.85 10.64
CA GLY A 198 -3.37 5.55 9.64
C GLY A 198 -3.76 4.42 8.69
N ASN A 199 -4.61 4.70 7.70
CA ASN A 199 -4.94 3.69 6.70
C ASN A 199 -3.76 3.53 5.74
N MET A 200 -3.33 4.64 5.13
CA MET A 200 -2.15 4.70 4.27
C MET A 200 -1.04 5.49 4.95
N GLU A 201 0.10 4.85 5.14
CA GLU A 201 1.30 5.45 5.75
C GLU A 201 2.46 5.34 4.75
N ILE A 202 3.08 6.47 4.41
CA ILE A 202 4.21 6.55 3.47
C ILE A 202 5.40 7.12 4.22
N GLY A 203 6.53 6.40 4.22
CA GLY A 203 7.76 6.83 4.89
C GLY A 203 7.57 7.05 6.40
N ASN A 204 6.71 6.26 7.04
CA ASN A 204 6.40 6.45 8.47
C ASN A 204 7.29 5.56 9.33
N GLY A 205 8.53 6.01 9.50
CA GLY A 205 9.64 5.26 10.08
C GLY A 205 10.96 5.63 9.40
N ALA A 206 12.06 4.98 9.80
CA ALA A 206 13.39 5.23 9.24
C ALA A 206 13.60 4.79 7.77
N GLY A 207 12.57 4.25 7.11
CA GLY A 207 12.63 3.73 5.74
C GLY A 207 12.05 4.70 4.72
N ASP A 208 12.48 4.57 3.46
CA ASP A 208 12.02 5.43 2.38
C ASP A 208 10.72 4.89 1.76
N GLY A 209 9.68 5.72 1.72
CA GLY A 209 8.40 5.41 1.12
C GLY A 209 8.15 6.19 -0.16
N LEU A 210 7.87 5.48 -1.26
CA LEU A 210 7.47 6.08 -2.53
C LEU A 210 6.11 5.53 -2.99
N LEU A 211 5.14 6.42 -3.19
CA LEU A 211 3.89 6.12 -3.87
C LEU A 211 3.82 6.89 -5.19
N VAL A 212 3.58 6.19 -6.28
CA VAL A 212 3.34 6.78 -7.61
C VAL A 212 1.98 6.34 -8.13
N LEU A 213 1.08 7.30 -8.35
CA LEU A 213 -0.24 7.09 -8.94
C LEU A 213 -0.24 7.66 -10.36
N ASN A 214 -0.11 6.79 -11.35
CA ASN A 214 -0.20 7.11 -12.78
C ASN A 214 -1.62 6.94 -13.34
N GLY A 215 -2.44 6.09 -12.71
CA GLY A 215 -3.81 5.82 -13.13
C GLY A 215 -4.58 4.95 -12.14
N GLY A 216 -5.90 4.82 -12.33
CA GLY A 216 -6.77 4.10 -11.40
C GLY A 216 -7.24 4.93 -10.20
N THR A 217 -7.70 4.26 -9.15
CA THR A 217 -8.25 4.92 -7.95
C THR A 217 -7.67 4.37 -6.66
N ILE A 218 -7.08 5.23 -5.84
CA ILE A 218 -6.75 4.95 -4.44
C ILE A 218 -7.82 5.58 -3.55
N SER A 219 -8.51 4.79 -2.73
CA SER A 219 -9.48 5.29 -1.76
C SER A 219 -9.04 4.97 -0.34
N VAL A 220 -8.81 6.01 0.46
CA VAL A 220 -8.30 5.92 1.84
C VAL A 220 -9.19 6.70 2.80
N ASN A 221 -9.27 6.25 4.05
CA ASN A 221 -9.90 7.09 5.10
C ASN A 221 -8.92 8.12 5.67
N MET A 222 -7.63 7.79 5.68
CA MET A 222 -6.55 8.64 6.20
C MET A 222 -5.26 8.40 5.40
N LEU A 223 -4.58 9.49 5.07
CA LEU A 223 -3.25 9.51 4.48
C LEU A 223 -2.28 10.20 5.43
N THR A 224 -1.16 9.53 5.71
CA THR A 224 -0.08 10.06 6.54
C THR A 224 1.27 9.89 5.83
N MET A 225 2.05 10.95 5.81
CA MET A 225 3.40 10.99 5.22
C MET A 225 4.40 11.47 6.27
N ASP A 226 5.50 10.73 6.44
CA ASP A 226 6.67 11.08 7.26
C ASP A 226 6.35 11.54 8.70
N SER A 227 5.40 10.90 9.39
CA SER A 227 4.91 11.42 10.67
C SER A 227 5.90 11.40 11.83
N ASP A 228 7.03 10.70 11.70
CA ASP A 228 8.09 10.66 12.70
C ASP A 228 9.40 11.35 12.28
N GLY A 229 9.50 11.83 11.03
CA GLY A 229 10.66 12.56 10.50
C GLY A 229 11.95 11.74 10.45
N ALA A 230 11.85 10.41 10.43
CA ALA A 230 13.01 9.51 10.51
C ALA A 230 13.48 8.98 9.15
N GLY A 231 12.59 8.93 8.17
CA GLY A 231 12.83 8.42 6.82
C GLY A 231 12.56 9.50 5.78
N SER A 232 12.12 9.09 4.60
CA SER A 232 11.63 10.00 3.56
C SER A 232 10.30 9.51 3.01
N ALA A 233 9.40 10.44 2.69
CA ALA A 233 8.08 10.12 2.13
C ALA A 233 7.84 10.91 0.84
N ARG A 234 7.54 10.20 -0.24
CA ARG A 234 7.18 10.80 -1.53
C ARG A 234 5.89 10.23 -2.09
N LEU A 235 4.99 11.13 -2.47
CA LEU A 235 3.73 10.82 -3.13
C LEU A 235 3.66 11.60 -4.44
N GLU A 236 3.48 10.90 -5.54
CA GLU A 236 3.26 11.48 -6.86
C GLU A 236 1.88 11.11 -7.39
N VAL A 237 1.05 12.11 -7.70
CA VAL A 237 -0.26 11.94 -8.31
C VAL A 237 -0.17 12.41 -9.77
N ASN A 238 0.47 11.58 -10.60
CA ASN A 238 0.73 11.83 -12.01
C ASN A 238 -0.50 11.61 -12.90
N GLY A 239 -1.48 10.83 -12.43
CA GLY A 239 -2.77 10.59 -13.06
C GLY A 239 -3.74 9.97 -12.05
N GLY A 240 -4.89 9.48 -12.53
CA GLY A 240 -5.87 8.78 -11.68
C GLY A 240 -6.53 9.64 -10.59
N LEU A 241 -7.11 8.96 -9.59
CA LEU A 241 -7.82 9.58 -8.46
C LEU A 241 -7.25 9.10 -7.12
N LEU A 242 -6.79 10.04 -6.31
CA LEU A 242 -6.57 9.85 -4.88
C LEU A 242 -7.78 10.41 -4.10
N ASP A 243 -8.52 9.55 -3.43
CA ASP A 243 -9.75 9.89 -2.71
C ASP A 243 -9.61 9.67 -1.19
N ILE A 244 -9.66 10.77 -0.44
CA ILE A 244 -9.48 10.81 1.02
C ILE A 244 -10.83 11.07 1.69
N GLN A 245 -11.41 10.03 2.30
CA GLN A 245 -12.80 10.03 2.78
C GLN A 245 -13.04 10.76 4.12
N ASN A 246 -11.99 11.24 4.78
CA ASN A 246 -12.05 12.05 6.01
C ASN A 246 -12.95 11.46 7.12
N GLN A 247 -12.84 10.16 7.38
CA GLN A 247 -13.64 9.51 8.44
C GLN A 247 -13.17 9.88 9.86
N TRP A 248 -11.98 10.48 10.01
CA TRP A 248 -11.34 10.81 11.28
C TRP A 248 -10.80 12.24 11.27
N GLY A 249 -10.72 12.90 12.44
CA GLY A 249 -10.45 14.34 12.56
C GLY A 249 -9.20 14.85 11.82
N GLU A 250 -8.10 14.09 11.82
CA GLU A 250 -6.87 14.39 11.07
C GLU A 250 -6.63 13.32 9.99
N SER A 251 -7.41 13.38 8.91
CA SER A 251 -7.35 12.42 7.80
C SER A 251 -6.25 12.66 6.76
N PHE A 252 -5.55 13.79 6.84
CA PHE A 252 -4.49 14.16 5.92
C PHE A 252 -3.39 14.85 6.72
N ASN A 253 -2.26 14.17 6.84
CA ASN A 253 -1.11 14.65 7.59
C ASN A 253 0.15 14.46 6.74
N ILE A 254 0.79 15.58 6.39
CA ILE A 254 2.12 15.61 5.80
C ILE A 254 2.99 16.28 6.84
N ALA A 255 3.84 15.48 7.49
CA ALA A 255 4.68 15.94 8.58
C ALA A 255 6.03 16.48 8.07
N ASN A 256 6.75 17.13 8.99
CA ASN A 256 7.88 17.99 8.67
C ASN A 256 9.15 17.20 8.33
N GLY A 257 9.86 17.68 7.31
CA GLY A 257 11.30 17.49 7.13
C GLY A 257 11.68 17.42 5.66
N ASP A 258 11.17 16.40 5.00
CA ASP A 258 11.48 16.08 3.60
C ASP A 258 10.32 15.42 2.84
N ALA A 259 9.11 15.35 3.42
CA ALA A 259 7.95 14.80 2.74
C ALA A 259 7.59 15.58 1.45
N GLU A 260 7.56 14.89 0.32
CA GLU A 260 7.29 15.44 -1.01
C GLU A 260 5.93 14.97 -1.52
N PHE A 261 4.95 15.87 -1.65
CA PHE A 261 3.70 15.60 -2.35
C PHE A 261 3.66 16.35 -3.69
N PHE A 262 3.81 15.61 -4.78
CA PHE A 262 3.71 16.13 -6.14
C PHE A 262 2.33 15.86 -6.77
N VAL A 263 1.72 16.90 -7.34
CA VAL A 263 0.47 16.83 -8.10
C VAL A 263 0.76 17.09 -9.59
N GLY A 264 0.63 16.04 -10.39
CA GLY A 264 0.73 16.07 -11.85
C GLY A 264 -0.64 16.19 -12.51
N GLU A 265 -0.96 15.26 -13.42
CA GLU A 265 -2.25 15.24 -14.14
C GLU A 265 -3.37 14.52 -13.36
N GLY A 266 -3.07 13.98 -12.18
CA GLY A 266 -4.06 13.29 -11.36
C GLY A 266 -4.94 14.24 -10.54
N ILE A 267 -5.98 13.65 -9.94
CA ILE A 267 -6.96 14.37 -9.13
C ILE A 267 -6.85 13.91 -7.69
N VAL A 268 -6.82 14.86 -6.76
CA VAL A 268 -6.88 14.60 -5.32
C VAL A 268 -8.21 15.11 -4.81
N THR A 269 -8.98 14.26 -4.14
CA THR A 269 -10.22 14.65 -3.46
C THR A 269 -10.14 14.37 -1.98
N ARG A 270 -10.76 15.24 -1.18
CA ARG A 270 -10.86 15.08 0.27
C ARG A 270 -12.26 15.45 0.74
N ALA A 271 -12.88 14.59 1.53
CA ALA A 271 -14.23 14.84 2.04
C ALA A 271 -14.27 16.04 3.02
N GLY A 272 -15.30 16.87 2.88
CA GLY A 272 -15.48 18.12 3.63
C GLY A 272 -14.69 19.30 3.06
N ASN A 273 -14.97 20.49 3.58
CA ASN A 273 -14.25 21.70 3.20
C ASN A 273 -12.89 21.74 3.90
N THR A 274 -11.84 21.45 3.14
CA THR A 274 -10.47 21.31 3.63
C THR A 274 -9.49 22.22 2.89
N ILE A 275 -10.00 23.28 2.27
CA ILE A 275 -9.20 24.27 1.53
C ILE A 275 -8.06 24.82 2.39
N SER A 276 -8.33 25.20 3.64
CA SER A 276 -7.30 25.71 4.56
C SER A 276 -6.14 24.73 4.80
N GLY A 277 -6.44 23.42 4.80
CA GLY A 277 -5.42 22.37 4.93
C GLY A 277 -4.52 22.30 3.70
N PHE A 278 -5.09 22.36 2.50
CA PHE A 278 -4.30 22.41 1.27
C PHE A 278 -3.50 23.71 1.16
N THR A 279 -4.10 24.87 1.50
CA THR A 279 -3.38 26.15 1.54
C THR A 279 -2.15 26.06 2.42
N ASN A 280 -2.30 25.53 3.64
CA ASN A 280 -1.19 25.41 4.58
C ASN A 280 -0.08 24.49 4.04
N ALA A 281 -0.44 23.36 3.42
CA ALA A 281 0.53 22.44 2.83
C ALA A 281 1.27 23.04 1.63
N VAL A 282 0.60 23.84 0.80
CA VAL A 282 1.23 24.58 -0.30
C VAL A 282 2.16 25.68 0.23
N GLU A 283 1.72 26.47 1.20
CA GLU A 283 2.51 27.57 1.78
C GLU A 283 3.77 27.09 2.50
N ASN A 284 3.73 25.89 3.11
CA ASN A 284 4.90 25.25 3.71
C ASN A 284 5.79 24.51 2.70
N GLY A 285 5.42 24.46 1.42
CA GLY A 285 6.21 23.83 0.37
C GLY A 285 6.11 22.30 0.32
N TYR A 286 5.17 21.69 1.05
CA TYR A 286 4.97 20.24 1.05
C TYR A 286 4.27 19.76 -0.22
N ILE A 287 3.48 20.63 -0.84
CA ILE A 287 2.83 20.35 -2.12
C ILE A 287 3.54 21.12 -3.22
N THR A 288 4.01 20.37 -4.22
CA THR A 288 4.51 20.89 -5.49
C THR A 288 3.63 20.37 -6.63
N TRP A 289 3.66 21.05 -7.77
CA TRP A 289 2.86 20.67 -8.92
C TRP A 289 3.52 21.08 -10.22
N ASP A 290 3.25 20.29 -11.25
CA ASP A 290 3.50 20.62 -12.64
C ASP A 290 2.60 19.75 -13.53
N SER A 291 1.90 20.36 -14.47
CA SER A 291 0.94 19.65 -15.32
C SER A 291 1.03 20.18 -16.74
N ALA A 292 0.97 19.27 -17.71
CA ALA A 292 0.80 19.61 -19.13
C ALA A 292 -0.68 19.64 -19.54
N SER A 293 -1.58 19.24 -18.65
CA SER A 293 -3.02 19.13 -18.93
C SER A 293 -3.67 20.51 -18.99
N THR A 294 -4.56 20.72 -19.96
CA THR A 294 -5.46 21.88 -20.02
C THR A 294 -6.85 21.58 -19.44
N THR A 295 -7.04 20.38 -18.88
CA THR A 295 -8.36 19.92 -18.42
C THR A 295 -8.70 20.54 -17.06
N MET A 296 -9.69 21.43 -17.05
CA MET A 296 -10.28 21.98 -15.83
C MET A 296 -11.33 21.04 -15.26
N GLN A 297 -11.38 20.90 -13.94
CA GLN A 297 -12.44 20.12 -13.25
C GLN A 297 -13.73 20.93 -13.07
N THR A 298 -13.61 22.25 -13.04
CA THR A 298 -14.70 23.21 -12.86
C THR A 298 -14.24 24.58 -13.34
N GLU A 299 -15.18 25.45 -13.73
CA GLU A 299 -14.91 26.85 -14.08
C GLU A 299 -14.87 27.78 -12.84
N ASN A 300 -15.38 27.29 -11.70
CA ASN A 300 -15.35 28.00 -10.43
C ASN A 300 -14.43 27.25 -9.48
N TRP A 301 -13.45 27.96 -8.90
CA TRP A 301 -12.56 27.42 -7.88
C TRP A 301 -12.43 28.43 -6.75
N ASP A 302 -12.22 27.94 -5.54
CA ASP A 302 -12.10 28.81 -4.36
C ASP A 302 -10.71 29.45 -4.25
N VAL A 303 -9.65 28.67 -4.51
CA VAL A 303 -8.26 29.15 -4.43
C VAL A 303 -7.39 28.54 -5.53
N SER A 304 -6.33 29.24 -5.89
CA SER A 304 -5.37 28.79 -6.89
C SER A 304 -3.96 29.28 -6.58
N TYR A 305 -2.95 28.51 -7.00
CA TYR A 305 -1.54 28.80 -6.75
C TYR A 305 -0.73 28.72 -8.05
N THR A 306 0.21 29.65 -8.21
CA THR A 306 1.13 29.70 -9.36
C THR A 306 2.56 29.43 -8.91
N ASN A 307 3.29 28.62 -9.67
CA ASN A 307 4.70 28.27 -9.41
C ASN A 307 5.68 28.95 -10.38
N GLY A 308 5.18 29.73 -11.36
CA GLY A 308 5.99 30.39 -12.39
C GLY A 308 6.34 29.52 -13.60
N THR A 309 5.92 28.25 -13.66
CA THR A 309 6.15 27.36 -14.82
C THR A 309 5.05 27.43 -15.88
N GLY A 310 3.92 28.07 -15.55
CA GLY A 310 2.72 28.14 -16.39
C GLY A 310 1.60 27.20 -15.91
N SER A 311 1.93 26.18 -15.13
CA SER A 311 0.94 25.35 -14.44
C SER A 311 0.35 26.08 -13.23
N ILE A 312 -0.96 25.96 -13.04
CA ILE A 312 -1.70 26.46 -11.89
C ILE A 312 -2.26 25.26 -11.12
N LEU A 313 -2.09 25.27 -9.79
CA LEU A 313 -2.79 24.35 -8.90
C LEU A 313 -4.11 24.98 -8.50
N PHE A 314 -5.22 24.30 -8.76
CA PHE A 314 -6.55 24.74 -8.38
C PHE A 314 -7.05 23.91 -7.20
N VAL A 315 -7.77 24.56 -6.29
CA VAL A 315 -8.46 23.90 -5.19
C VAL A 315 -9.87 24.47 -5.11
N ASP A 316 -10.84 23.57 -5.13
CA ASP A 316 -12.25 23.88 -5.11
C ASP A 316 -12.96 23.06 -4.03
N TYR A 317 -13.96 23.63 -3.38
CA TYR A 317 -14.90 22.90 -2.54
C TYR A 317 -16.30 22.93 -3.16
N ASN A 318 -16.86 21.73 -3.33
CA ASN A 318 -18.27 21.49 -3.65
C ASN A 318 -18.72 21.78 -5.10
N ASP A 319 -17.95 22.49 -5.93
CA ASP A 319 -18.32 22.74 -7.34
C ASP A 319 -17.85 21.60 -8.26
N ALA A 320 -16.59 21.16 -8.14
CA ALA A 320 -16.03 20.02 -8.88
C ALA A 320 -16.59 18.68 -8.39
N ASN A 321 -16.69 18.53 -7.06
CA ASN A 321 -17.23 17.32 -6.42
C ASN A 321 -18.03 17.71 -5.17
N ALA A 322 -19.34 17.46 -5.22
CA ALA A 322 -20.25 17.81 -4.12
C ALA A 322 -19.79 17.19 -2.78
N GLY A 323 -19.70 18.02 -1.74
CA GLY A 323 -19.26 17.63 -0.40
C GLY A 323 -17.76 17.32 -0.25
N LYS A 324 -16.94 17.57 -1.27
CA LYS A 324 -15.49 17.35 -1.23
C LYS A 324 -14.71 18.60 -1.64
N THR A 325 -13.52 18.74 -1.08
CA THR A 325 -12.48 19.59 -1.66
C THR A 325 -11.72 18.80 -2.72
N THR A 326 -11.58 19.37 -3.91
CA THR A 326 -10.91 18.78 -5.07
C THR A 326 -9.69 19.63 -5.42
N MET A 327 -8.55 18.99 -5.65
CA MET A 327 -7.29 19.62 -6.04
C MET A 327 -6.77 18.98 -7.33
N TRP A 328 -6.38 19.83 -8.29
CA TRP A 328 -5.83 19.42 -9.59
C TRP A 328 -4.89 20.49 -10.14
N ALA A 329 -3.93 20.10 -10.98
CA ALA A 329 -3.04 21.02 -11.68
C ALA A 329 -3.38 21.09 -13.17
N ALA A 330 -3.46 22.30 -13.72
CA ALA A 330 -3.74 22.52 -15.14
C ALA A 330 -3.05 23.79 -15.69
N ILE A 331 -2.91 23.85 -17.00
CA ILE A 331 -2.52 25.05 -17.76
C ILE A 331 -3.81 25.72 -18.26
N PRO A 332 -4.13 26.94 -17.80
CA PRO A 332 -5.30 27.66 -18.30
C PRO A 332 -5.12 27.96 -19.79
N GLU A 333 -6.16 27.74 -20.59
CA GLU A 333 -6.10 28.17 -21.98
C GLU A 333 -5.92 29.70 -22.09
N PRO A 334 -5.23 30.22 -23.12
CA PRO A 334 -4.91 31.65 -23.26
C PRO A 334 -6.13 32.59 -23.18
N THR A 335 -7.32 32.10 -23.52
CA THR A 335 -8.59 32.84 -23.42
C THR A 335 -9.04 33.04 -21.96
N ALA A 336 -8.71 32.12 -21.05
CA ALA A 336 -8.96 32.26 -19.61
C ALA A 336 -7.99 33.27 -18.96
N LEU A 337 -6.75 33.38 -19.46
CA LEU A 337 -5.75 34.32 -18.94
C LEU A 337 -6.14 35.79 -19.14
N GLY A 338 -6.90 36.10 -20.20
CA GLY A 338 -7.46 37.44 -20.41
C GLY A 338 -8.40 37.90 -19.29
N LEU A 339 -9.04 36.96 -18.58
CA LEU A 339 -9.92 37.25 -17.45
C LEU A 339 -9.19 37.17 -16.11
N ILE A 340 -8.28 36.20 -15.93
CA ILE A 340 -7.46 36.05 -14.70
C ILE A 340 -6.52 37.24 -14.51
N GLY A 341 -5.94 37.78 -15.60
CA GLY A 341 -5.15 39.02 -15.53
C GLY A 341 -5.96 40.23 -15.03
N PHE A 342 -7.28 40.24 -15.25
CA PHE A 342 -8.16 41.32 -14.82
C PHE A 342 -8.61 41.18 -13.35
N VAL A 343 -8.76 39.95 -12.85
CA VAL A 343 -9.23 39.68 -11.48
C VAL A 343 -8.05 39.48 -10.49
N GLY A 344 -7.00 38.74 -10.86
CA GLY A 344 -5.85 38.45 -10.00
C GLY A 344 -4.94 39.65 -9.73
N GLY A 345 -4.85 40.59 -10.67
CA GLY A 345 -4.16 41.88 -10.47
C GLY A 345 -4.80 42.75 -9.37
N SER A 346 -6.07 42.49 -9.03
CA SER A 346 -6.82 43.23 -8.01
C SER A 346 -6.55 42.71 -6.59
N LEU A 347 -6.15 41.43 -6.43
CA LEU A 347 -5.94 40.80 -5.13
C LEU A 347 -4.46 40.72 -4.71
N LEU A 348 -3.52 40.86 -5.65
CA LEU A 348 -2.08 40.82 -5.36
C LEU A 348 -1.47 42.17 -4.86
N TRP A 349 -2.28 43.20 -4.57
CA TRP A 349 -1.79 44.55 -4.24
C TRP A 349 -2.30 45.13 -2.91
N ILE A 350 -2.47 44.32 -1.85
CA ILE A 350 -2.67 44.84 -0.48
C ILE A 350 -1.91 43.97 0.55
N ARG A 351 -0.58 44.07 0.62
CA ARG A 351 0.14 43.73 1.87
C ARG A 351 1.55 44.32 2.01
N ARG A 352 1.81 45.54 1.50
CA ARG A 352 3.13 46.17 1.73
C ARG A 352 3.18 47.70 1.87
N ILE A 353 2.12 48.34 2.32
CA ILE A 353 2.18 49.74 2.78
C ILE A 353 1.40 49.81 4.09
N PHE A 354 2.12 49.90 5.21
CA PHE A 354 1.83 50.62 6.46
C PHE A 354 2.61 50.01 7.64
N THR A 355 3.93 50.19 7.62
CA THR A 355 4.77 50.32 8.82
C THR A 355 5.91 51.29 8.50
N LEU A 356 5.67 52.58 8.74
CA LEU A 356 6.59 53.56 9.32
C LEU A 356 5.79 54.81 9.70
#